data_AF-A0A554FXA8-F1
#
_entry.id   AF-A0A554FXA8-F1
#
_cell.length_a   1.000
_cell.length_b   1.000
_cell.length_c   1.000
_cell.angle_alpha   90.00
_cell.angle_beta   90.00
_cell.angle_gamma   90.00
#
_symmetry.space_group_name_H-M   'P 1'
#
loop_
_entity.id
_entity.type
_entity.pdbx_description
1 polymer ?
#
loop_
_entity_poly.entity_id
_entity_poly.type
_entity_poly.pdbx_seq_one_letter_code
_entity_poly.pdbx_strand_id
1 'polypeptide(L)'
;MLSLFRLLIGAILLGTCLFTAVRLLRQHRLTRKLRAQGLRSLGEVVNLRRSYVLNTVVVEYVFQLQDGSRFQDEFSQKKRVLRSHPSVGDVLEVLYLPEDPRQNQCEETEVGLLTLVPMVTVMVFLMVVTVYLMMMPDPMRVRARSSRHPTVPQSWRQLDAPPRPPAQQKQQRQEAAREDVAP
;
A
#
# COMPACT_ATOMS: atom_id res chain seq x y z
N MET A 1 12.51 -15.92 -1.42
CA MET A 1 12.29 -14.62 -2.08
C MET A 1 10.98 -13.94 -1.65
N LEU A 2 9.82 -14.62 -1.62
CA LEU A 2 8.53 -14.00 -1.25
C LEU A 2 8.51 -13.26 0.11
N SER A 3 9.20 -13.77 1.13
CA SER A 3 9.24 -13.14 2.47
C SER A 3 9.90 -11.75 2.46
N LEU A 4 10.98 -11.57 1.68
CA LEU A 4 11.67 -10.29 1.54
C LEU A 4 10.79 -9.24 0.86
N PHE A 5 10.03 -9.63 -0.16
CA PHE A 5 9.09 -8.72 -0.82
C PHE A 5 7.98 -8.25 0.13
N ARG A 6 7.44 -9.14 0.97
CA ARG A 6 6.42 -8.79 1.97
C ARG A 6 6.95 -7.76 2.98
N LEU A 7 8.19 -7.96 3.46
CA LEU A 7 8.84 -7.00 4.37
C LEU A 7 9.12 -5.66 3.71
N LEU A 8 9.62 -5.65 2.47
CA LEU A 8 9.89 -4.43 1.72
C LEU A 8 8.61 -3.61 1.50
N ILE A 9 7.52 -4.26 1.07
CA ILE A 9 6.22 -3.60 0.87
C ILE A 9 5.71 -3.02 2.19
N GLY A 10 5.78 -3.77 3.29
CA GLY A 10 5.39 -3.28 4.62
C GLY A 10 6.17 -2.04 5.06
N ALA A 11 7.49 -2.04 4.85
CA ALA A 11 8.35 -0.90 5.19
C ALA A 11 8.02 0.35 4.36
N ILE A 12 7.78 0.19 3.05
CA ILE A 12 7.40 1.31 2.16
C ILE A 12 6.06 1.90 2.60
N LEU A 13 5.05 1.06 2.87
CA LEU A 13 3.73 1.52 3.31
C LEU A 13 3.78 2.23 4.67
N LEU A 14 4.56 1.73 5.61
CA LEU A 14 4.75 2.38 6.90
C LEU A 14 5.44 3.75 6.73
N GLY A 15 6.47 3.81 5.90
CA GLY A 15 7.19 5.05 5.58
C GLY A 15 6.31 6.11 4.91
N THR A 16 5.50 5.72 3.92
CA THR A 16 4.57 6.65 3.26
C THR A 16 3.46 7.13 4.20
N CYS A 17 2.96 6.27 5.08
CA CYS A 17 2.00 6.64 6.12
C CYS A 17 2.57 7.67 7.09
N LEU A 18 3.77 7.44 7.63
CA LEU A 18 4.46 8.40 8.49
C LEU A 18 4.72 9.73 7.78
N PHE A 19 5.22 9.68 6.54
CA PHE A 19 5.51 10.87 5.75
C PHE A 19 4.25 11.72 5.49
N THR A 20 3.13 11.08 5.11
CA THR A 20 1.86 11.78 4.88
C THR A 20 1.30 12.39 6.17
N ALA A 21 1.36 11.66 7.29
CA ALA A 21 0.95 12.18 8.60
C ALA A 21 1.75 13.42 9.00
N VAL A 22 3.08 13.40 8.81
CA VAL A 22 3.94 14.57 9.08
C VAL A 22 3.57 15.76 8.18
N ARG A 23 3.33 15.54 6.88
CA ARG A 23 2.89 16.62 5.98
C ARG A 23 1.56 17.22 6.41
N LEU A 24 0.59 16.37 6.76
CA LEU A 24 -0.72 16.78 7.26
C LEU A 24 -0.61 17.62 8.54
N LEU A 25 0.20 17.17 9.50
CA LEU A 25 0.42 17.92 10.73
C LEU A 25 1.08 19.28 10.48
N ARG A 26 2.05 19.34 9.55
CA ARG A 26 2.67 20.61 9.15
C ARG A 26 1.66 21.56 8.52
N GLN A 27 0.85 21.07 7.58
CA GLN A 27 -0.22 21.86 6.98
C GLN A 27 -1.22 22.33 8.03
N HIS A 28 -1.64 21.46 8.93
CA HIS A 28 -2.60 21.83 9.96
C HIS A 28 -2.05 22.87 10.93
N ARG A 29 -0.76 22.80 11.28
CA ARG A 29 -0.08 23.84 12.07
C ARG A 29 -0.06 25.17 11.32
N LEU A 30 0.28 25.17 10.04
CA LEU A 30 0.30 26.37 9.19
C LEU A 30 -1.09 27.00 9.11
N THR A 31 -2.12 26.21 8.79
CA THR A 31 -3.51 26.70 8.75
C THR A 31 -3.99 27.23 10.11
N ARG A 32 -3.61 26.59 11.22
CA ARG A 32 -3.92 27.11 12.56
C ARG A 32 -3.24 28.45 12.82
N LYS A 33 -1.97 28.59 12.47
CA LYS A 33 -1.23 29.85 12.61
C LYS A 33 -1.83 30.94 11.73
N LEU A 34 -2.10 30.64 10.46
CA LEU A 34 -2.76 31.56 9.53
C LEU A 34 -4.16 31.96 10.00
N ARG A 35 -4.93 31.06 10.64
CA ARG A 35 -6.24 31.42 11.18
C ARG A 35 -6.13 32.33 12.42
N ALA A 36 -5.11 32.14 13.25
CA ALA A 36 -4.94 32.89 14.48
C ALA A 36 -4.26 34.26 14.28
N GLN A 37 -3.29 34.33 13.35
CA GLN A 37 -2.38 35.45 13.16
C GLN A 37 -2.26 35.89 11.70
N GLY A 38 -2.88 35.17 10.77
CA GLY A 38 -2.74 35.47 9.36
C GLY A 38 -3.46 36.76 9.00
N LEU A 39 -2.75 37.58 8.24
CA LEU A 39 -3.26 38.81 7.68
C LEU A 39 -3.73 38.54 6.26
N ARG A 40 -4.88 39.12 5.89
CA ARG A 40 -5.45 39.04 4.55
C ARG A 40 -4.84 40.15 3.70
N SER A 41 -4.38 39.81 2.51
CA SER A 41 -3.98 40.76 1.47
C SER A 41 -4.51 40.29 0.11
N LEU A 42 -4.71 41.26 -0.77
CA LEU A 42 -5.09 40.99 -2.15
C LEU A 42 -3.80 40.85 -2.97
N GLY A 43 -3.62 39.67 -3.55
CA GLY A 43 -2.62 39.39 -4.55
C GLY A 43 -3.17 39.55 -5.96
N GLU A 44 -2.30 39.86 -6.90
CA GLU A 44 -2.61 39.91 -8.33
C GLU A 44 -1.79 38.85 -9.05
N VAL A 45 -2.44 38.10 -9.94
CA VAL A 45 -1.75 37.12 -10.80
C VAL A 45 -0.97 37.86 -11.87
N VAL A 46 0.36 37.82 -11.78
CA VAL A 46 1.23 38.49 -12.75
C VAL A 46 1.59 37.60 -13.93
N ASN A 47 1.63 36.28 -13.74
CA ASN A 47 2.07 35.36 -14.77
C ASN A 47 1.57 33.93 -14.53
N LEU A 48 1.40 33.18 -15.62
CA LEU A 48 0.92 31.80 -15.63
C LEU A 48 1.82 30.96 -16.52
N ARG A 49 2.60 30.05 -15.94
CA ARG A 49 3.43 29.10 -16.69
C ARG A 49 2.78 27.74 -16.71
N ARG A 50 2.51 27.21 -17.91
CA ARG A 50 2.00 25.84 -18.06
C ARG A 50 3.16 24.87 -18.22
N SER A 51 3.23 23.89 -17.32
CA SER A 51 4.14 22.75 -17.44
C SER A 51 3.39 21.56 -18.02
N TYR A 52 3.67 21.24 -19.29
CA TYR A 52 3.08 20.10 -19.98
C TYR A 52 3.57 18.76 -19.41
N VAL A 53 4.83 18.73 -18.96
CA VAL A 53 5.47 17.50 -18.41
C VAL A 53 4.78 17.06 -17.13
N LEU A 54 4.46 17.99 -16.24
CA LEU A 54 3.85 17.70 -14.94
C LEU A 54 2.32 17.87 -14.96
N ASN A 55 1.75 18.35 -16.07
CA ASN A 55 0.35 18.75 -16.20
C ASN A 55 -0.08 19.71 -15.07
N THR A 56 0.78 20.68 -14.77
CA THR A 56 0.58 21.70 -13.75
C THR A 56 0.61 23.10 -14.35
N VAL A 57 -0.10 24.02 -13.72
CA VAL A 57 -0.02 25.45 -13.99
C VAL A 57 0.68 26.08 -12.79
N VAL A 58 1.81 26.73 -13.04
CA VAL A 58 2.51 27.56 -12.06
C VAL A 58 1.91 28.95 -12.15
N VAL A 59 1.33 29.40 -11.05
CA VAL A 59 0.71 30.71 -10.90
C VAL A 59 1.71 31.57 -10.15
N GLU A 60 2.24 32.60 -10.80
CA GLU A 60 3.04 33.64 -10.16
C GLU A 60 2.12 34.79 -9.79
N TYR A 61 2.23 35.24 -8.55
CA TYR A 61 1.39 36.31 -8.02
C TYR A 61 2.21 37.26 -7.15
N VAL A 62 1.72 38.49 -7.03
CA VAL A 62 2.34 39.54 -6.22
C VAL A 62 1.29 40.11 -5.29
N PHE A 63 1.62 40.25 -4.01
CA PHE A 63 0.75 40.92 -3.03
C PHE A 63 1.54 41.97 -2.25
N GLN A 64 0.81 42.90 -1.63
CA GLN A 64 1.40 43.95 -0.81
C GLN A 64 1.37 43.56 0.66
N LEU A 65 2.48 43.81 1.36
CA LEU A 65 2.59 43.68 2.81
C LEU A 65 2.11 44.96 3.49
N GLN A 66 1.92 44.91 4.81
CA GLN A 66 1.52 46.09 5.59
C GLN A 66 2.57 47.22 5.57
N ASP A 67 3.84 46.91 5.32
CA ASP A 67 4.91 47.91 5.17
C ASP A 67 4.90 48.57 3.78
N GLY A 68 3.99 48.17 2.88
CA GLY A 68 3.90 48.62 1.50
C GLY A 68 4.90 47.95 0.56
N SER A 69 5.74 47.04 1.04
CA SER A 69 6.61 46.24 0.19
C SER A 69 5.78 45.29 -0.67
N ARG A 70 6.33 44.91 -1.84
CA ARG A 70 5.72 43.92 -2.73
C ARG A 70 6.42 42.59 -2.53
N PHE A 71 5.65 41.54 -2.25
CA PHE A 71 6.15 40.18 -2.20
C PHE A 71 5.64 39.39 -3.39
N GLN A 72 6.57 38.75 -4.07
CA GLN A 72 6.29 37.88 -5.20
C GLN A 72 6.48 36.44 -4.76
N ASP A 73 5.51 35.60 -5.10
CA ASP A 73 5.59 34.18 -4.87
C ASP A 73 4.94 33.38 -6.01
N GLU A 74 5.19 32.09 -6.02
CA GLU A 74 4.66 31.18 -7.01
C GLU A 74 4.07 29.92 -6.37
N PHE A 75 2.95 29.44 -6.91
CA PHE A 75 2.41 28.14 -6.52
C PHE A 75 2.07 27.29 -7.74
N SER A 76 2.32 25.98 -7.61
CA SER A 76 1.97 25.01 -8.64
C SER A 76 0.60 24.40 -8.36
N GLN A 77 -0.35 24.67 -9.24
CA GLN A 77 -1.68 24.04 -9.22
C GLN A 77 -1.73 22.90 -10.24
N LYS A 78 -2.20 21.72 -9.82
CA LYS A 78 -2.52 20.65 -10.77
C LYS A 78 -3.74 21.06 -11.58
N LYS A 79 -3.71 20.80 -12.89
CA LYS A 79 -4.84 21.06 -13.78
C LYS A 79 -6.05 20.23 -13.33
N ARG A 80 -6.98 20.83 -12.58
CA ARG A 80 -8.23 20.16 -12.18
C ARG A 80 -9.25 20.37 -13.31
N VAL A 81 -9.92 19.30 -13.70
CA VAL A 81 -10.91 19.30 -14.79
C VAL A 81 -12.14 20.15 -14.46
N LEU A 82 -12.41 20.38 -13.16
CA LEU A 82 -13.66 20.99 -12.67
C LEU A 82 -13.55 22.44 -12.17
N ARG A 83 -12.37 23.08 -12.19
CA ARG A 83 -12.23 24.49 -11.78
C ARG A 83 -11.62 25.34 -12.89
N SER A 84 -12.18 26.53 -13.06
CA SER A 84 -11.57 27.61 -13.85
C SER A 84 -10.17 27.89 -13.28
N HIS A 85 -9.19 27.98 -14.17
CA HIS A 85 -7.85 28.41 -13.78
C HIS A 85 -7.88 29.95 -13.68
N PRO A 86 -7.19 30.54 -12.69
CA PRO A 86 -7.05 31.98 -12.65
C PRO A 86 -6.35 32.49 -13.91
N SER A 87 -6.72 33.68 -14.34
CA SER A 87 -6.15 34.41 -15.47
C SER A 87 -5.16 35.46 -14.97
N VAL A 88 -4.29 35.93 -15.87
CA VAL A 88 -3.38 37.06 -15.54
C VAL A 88 -4.24 38.30 -15.27
N GLY A 89 -3.94 39.01 -14.18
CA GLY A 89 -4.71 40.15 -13.69
C GLY A 89 -5.85 39.79 -12.74
N ASP A 90 -6.14 38.50 -12.54
CA ASP A 90 -7.13 38.10 -11.54
C ASP A 90 -6.62 38.41 -10.13
N VAL A 91 -7.53 38.86 -9.28
CA VAL A 91 -7.26 39.15 -7.87
C VAL A 91 -7.44 37.87 -7.07
N LEU A 92 -6.45 37.53 -6.25
CA LEU A 92 -6.42 36.39 -5.36
C LEU A 92 -6.40 36.86 -3.91
N GLU A 93 -7.22 36.26 -3.05
CA GLU A 93 -7.12 36.47 -1.61
C GLU A 93 -5.99 35.61 -1.04
N VAL A 94 -4.99 36.26 -0.45
CA VAL A 94 -3.80 35.64 0.12
C VAL A 94 -3.76 35.89 1.62
N LEU A 95 -3.67 34.82 2.41
CA LEU A 95 -3.37 34.92 3.83
C LEU A 95 -1.87 34.70 4.02
N TYR A 96 -1.21 35.56 4.78
CA TYR A 96 0.22 35.43 5.10
C TYR A 96 0.50 35.69 6.58
N LEU A 97 1.61 35.17 7.09
CA LEU A 97 2.11 35.53 8.43
C LEU A 97 2.96 36.81 8.36
N PRO A 98 2.72 37.81 9.21
CA PRO A 98 3.53 39.03 9.24
C PRO A 98 5.00 38.77 9.59
N GLU A 99 5.30 37.77 10.42
CA GLU A 99 6.68 37.44 10.80
C GLU A 99 7.45 36.72 9.68
N ASP A 100 6.74 36.02 8.80
CA ASP A 100 7.33 35.28 7.68
C ASP A 100 6.37 35.22 6.48
N PRO A 101 6.48 36.17 5.53
CA PRO A 101 5.61 36.25 4.35
C PRO A 101 5.72 35.05 3.40
N ARG A 102 6.77 34.24 3.53
CA ARG A 102 6.93 32.96 2.80
C ARG A 102 5.92 31.91 3.25
N GLN A 103 5.38 32.05 4.46
CA GLN A 103 4.28 31.23 4.95
C GLN A 103 2.96 31.88 4.57
N ASN A 104 2.65 31.82 3.28
CA ASN A 104 1.39 32.27 2.74
C ASN A 104 0.52 31.09 2.27
N GLN A 105 -0.77 31.35 2.15
CA GLN A 105 -1.74 30.42 1.61
C GLN A 105 -2.82 31.22 0.87
N CYS A 106 -2.98 30.97 -0.43
CA CYS A 106 -4.11 31.51 -1.17
C CYS A 106 -5.40 30.82 -0.72
N GLU A 107 -6.44 31.59 -0.40
CA GLU A 107 -7.70 31.06 0.16
C GLU A 107 -8.40 30.12 -0.84
N GLU A 108 -8.21 30.33 -2.15
CA GLU A 108 -8.72 29.42 -3.19
C GLU A 108 -7.98 28.07 -3.26
N THR A 109 -6.76 28.03 -2.72
CA THR A 109 -5.91 26.84 -2.61
C THR A 109 -6.12 26.19 -1.24
N GLU A 110 -7.37 26.12 -0.78
CA GLU A 110 -7.78 24.96 -0.02
C GLU A 110 -7.50 23.73 -0.88
N VAL A 111 -6.30 23.17 -0.74
CA VAL A 111 -5.98 21.82 -1.17
C VAL A 111 -6.86 20.93 -0.32
N GLY A 112 -8.12 20.85 -0.75
CA GLY A 112 -9.22 20.55 0.12
C GLY A 112 -8.99 19.22 0.79
N LEU A 113 -9.47 19.12 2.01
CA LEU A 113 -9.75 17.86 2.70
C LEU A 113 -10.17 16.74 1.72
N LEU A 114 -10.95 17.11 0.69
CA LEU A 114 -11.40 16.27 -0.43
C LEU A 114 -10.29 15.56 -1.24
N THR A 115 -9.07 16.07 -1.28
CA THR A 115 -7.92 15.44 -1.95
C THR A 115 -7.17 14.50 -0.99
N LEU A 116 -7.19 14.84 0.30
CA LEU A 116 -6.58 14.04 1.36
C LEU A 116 -7.43 12.82 1.69
N VAL A 117 -8.76 12.94 1.70
CA VAL A 117 -9.69 11.83 1.95
C VAL A 117 -9.44 10.63 1.04
N PRO A 118 -9.49 10.73 -0.31
CA PRO A 118 -9.25 9.57 -1.17
C PRO A 118 -7.83 9.04 -1.03
N MET A 119 -6.84 9.89 -0.76
CA MET A 119 -5.45 9.47 -0.57
C MET A 119 -5.28 8.64 0.71
N VAL A 120 -5.87 9.10 1.81
CA VAL A 120 -5.94 8.37 3.08
C VAL A 120 -6.75 7.08 2.92
N THR A 121 -7.89 7.11 2.21
CA THR A 121 -8.71 5.93 1.95
C THR A 121 -7.95 4.85 1.18
N VAL A 122 -7.25 5.22 0.10
CA VAL A 122 -6.42 4.29 -0.67
C VAL A 122 -5.30 3.72 0.20
N MET A 123 -4.66 4.57 1.03
CA MET A 123 -3.60 4.12 1.94
C MET A 123 -4.11 3.10 2.98
N VAL A 124 -5.27 3.37 3.59
CA VAL A 124 -5.91 2.45 4.55
C VAL A 124 -6.29 1.15 3.86
N PHE A 125 -6.86 1.21 2.66
CA PHE A 125 -7.21 0.02 1.87
C PHE A 125 -5.97 -0.85 1.57
N LEU A 126 -4.86 -0.22 1.15
CA LEU A 126 -3.60 -0.93 0.90
C LEU A 126 -3.04 -1.59 2.18
N MET A 127 -3.13 -0.91 3.32
CA MET A 127 -2.76 -1.49 4.61
C MET A 127 -3.58 -2.74 4.94
N VAL A 128 -4.91 -2.68 4.82
CA VAL A 128 -5.80 -3.81 5.09
C VAL A 128 -5.50 -4.99 4.16
N VAL A 129 -5.36 -4.74 2.85
CA VAL A 129 -5.01 -5.78 1.87
C VAL A 129 -3.66 -6.41 2.19
N THR A 130 -2.66 -5.62 2.58
CA THR A 130 -1.33 -6.13 2.91
C THR A 130 -1.36 -7.04 4.15
N VAL A 131 -2.08 -6.62 5.20
CA VAL A 131 -2.27 -7.45 6.41
C VAL A 131 -3.03 -8.73 6.08
N TYR A 132 -4.09 -8.64 5.28
CA TYR A 132 -4.86 -9.81 4.84
C TYR A 132 -3.99 -10.81 4.06
N LEU A 133 -3.16 -10.32 3.14
CA LEU A 133 -2.22 -11.16 2.38
C LEU A 133 -1.11 -11.77 3.26
N MET A 134 -0.73 -11.10 4.36
CA MET A 134 0.18 -11.68 5.36
C MET A 134 -0.49 -12.74 6.24
N MET A 135 -1.78 -12.58 6.56
CA MET A 135 -2.54 -13.53 7.36
C MET A 135 -3.01 -14.76 6.58
N MET A 136 -3.16 -14.67 5.25
CA MET A 136 -3.46 -15.84 4.43
C MET A 136 -2.28 -16.83 4.47
N PRO A 137 -2.48 -18.06 4.98
CA PRO A 137 -1.44 -19.08 4.94
C PRO A 137 -1.11 -19.42 3.49
N ASP A 138 0.17 -19.48 3.15
CA ASP A 138 0.63 -19.80 1.80
C ASP A 138 -0.04 -21.09 1.30
N PRO A 139 -0.87 -21.06 0.24
CA PRO A 139 -1.56 -22.25 -0.26
C PRO A 139 -0.58 -23.32 -0.74
N MET A 140 0.68 -22.95 -1.00
CA MET A 140 1.74 -23.89 -1.38
C MET A 140 2.24 -24.78 -0.25
N ARG A 141 2.02 -24.45 1.04
CA ARG A 141 2.39 -25.37 2.13
C ARG A 141 1.45 -26.57 2.26
N VAL A 142 0.25 -26.48 1.69
CA VAL A 142 -0.73 -27.58 1.74
C VAL A 142 -0.33 -28.73 0.81
N ARG A 143 0.43 -28.47 -0.27
CA ARG A 143 0.82 -29.52 -1.23
C ARG A 143 2.04 -30.36 -0.81
N ALA A 144 2.88 -29.86 0.11
CA ALA A 144 4.08 -30.57 0.56
C ALA A 144 3.82 -31.61 1.66
N ARG A 145 2.60 -31.73 2.19
CA ARG A 145 2.22 -32.77 3.17
C ARG A 145 1.48 -33.98 2.59
N SER A 146 1.13 -33.97 1.30
CA SER A 146 0.52 -35.14 0.63
C SER A 146 1.51 -36.14 0.03
N SER A 147 2.81 -35.93 0.20
CA SER A 147 3.85 -36.91 -0.14
C SER A 147 4.23 -37.79 1.07
N ARG A 148 3.24 -38.38 1.75
CA ARG A 148 3.45 -39.54 2.61
C ARG A 148 2.70 -40.74 2.05
N HIS A 149 3.50 -41.65 1.50
CA HIS A 149 3.22 -43.04 1.16
C HIS A 149 2.15 -43.33 0.08
N PRO A 150 2.57 -43.67 -1.15
CA PRO A 150 1.82 -44.65 -1.92
C PRO A 150 1.94 -45.99 -1.17
N THR A 151 0.85 -46.43 -0.55
CA THR A 151 0.70 -47.82 -0.12
C THR A 151 0.69 -48.67 -1.38
N VAL A 152 1.85 -49.22 -1.74
CA VAL A 152 1.94 -50.24 -2.79
C VAL A 152 1.08 -51.42 -2.34
N PRO A 153 0.08 -51.86 -3.13
CA PRO A 153 -0.69 -53.04 -2.80
C PRO A 153 0.23 -54.26 -2.72
N GLN A 154 0.23 -54.94 -1.58
CA GLN A 154 1.03 -56.14 -1.30
C GLN A 154 0.75 -57.31 -2.27
N SER A 155 -0.32 -57.24 -3.07
CA SER A 155 -0.73 -58.30 -4.01
C SER A 155 0.30 -58.61 -5.10
N TRP A 156 1.24 -57.71 -5.37
CA TRP A 156 2.23 -57.91 -6.44
C TRP A 156 3.53 -58.60 -5.99
N ARG A 157 3.77 -58.77 -4.68
CA ARG A 157 4.97 -59.50 -4.20
C ARG A 157 4.80 -61.03 -4.20
N GLN A 158 3.63 -61.55 -4.52
CA GLN A 158 3.33 -62.97 -4.43
C GLN A 158 3.42 -63.73 -5.76
N LEU A 159 3.67 -63.02 -6.88
CA LEU A 159 3.76 -63.65 -8.20
C LEU A 159 5.16 -64.19 -8.55
N ASP A 160 6.20 -63.77 -7.81
CA ASP A 160 7.59 -64.16 -8.09
C ASP A 160 8.14 -65.26 -7.15
N ALA A 161 7.30 -65.85 -6.29
CA ALA A 161 7.73 -66.96 -5.45
C ALA A 161 7.75 -68.27 -6.27
N PRO A 162 8.91 -68.96 -6.39
CA PRO A 162 8.97 -70.23 -7.10
C PRO A 162 8.06 -71.26 -6.43
N PRO A 163 7.42 -72.17 -7.20
CA PRO A 163 6.55 -73.19 -6.65
C PRO A 163 7.32 -74.03 -5.62
N ARG A 164 6.79 -74.13 -4.39
CA ARG A 164 7.42 -74.93 -3.34
C ARG A 164 7.50 -76.39 -3.77
N PRO A 165 8.64 -77.07 -3.56
CA PRO A 165 8.78 -78.47 -3.92
C PRO A 165 7.78 -79.35 -3.15
N PRO A 166 7.20 -80.37 -3.79
CA PRO A 166 6.10 -81.20 -3.24
C PRO A 166 6.46 -81.96 -1.95
N ALA A 167 7.75 -82.03 -1.59
CA ALA A 167 8.22 -82.62 -0.34
C ALA A 167 7.77 -81.84 0.90
N GLN A 168 7.75 -80.50 0.86
CA GLN A 168 7.34 -79.68 2.01
C GLN A 168 5.82 -79.68 2.24
N GLN A 169 5.04 -79.87 1.17
CA GLN A 169 3.58 -79.88 1.29
C GLN A 169 3.05 -81.15 1.97
N LYS A 170 3.73 -82.30 1.82
CA LYS A 170 3.39 -83.51 2.57
C LYS A 170 3.68 -83.38 4.07
N GLN A 171 4.75 -82.68 4.43
CA GLN A 171 5.13 -82.50 5.83
C GLN A 171 4.18 -81.56 6.56
N GLN A 172 3.77 -80.45 5.94
CA GLN A 172 2.71 -79.58 6.48
C GLN A 172 1.35 -80.27 6.63
N ARG A 173 0.99 -81.18 5.71
CA ARG A 173 -0.24 -81.96 5.83
C ARG A 173 -0.20 -82.99 6.97
N GLN A 174 0.98 -83.53 7.27
CA GLN A 174 1.17 -84.44 8.40
C GLN A 174 1.20 -83.70 9.74
N GLU A 175 1.74 -82.49 9.78
CA GLU A 175 1.74 -81.63 10.98
C GLU A 175 0.33 -81.16 11.33
N ALA A 176 -0.45 -80.69 10.34
CA ALA A 176 -1.84 -80.28 10.56
C ALA A 176 -2.73 -81.45 11.03
N ALA A 177 -2.51 -82.66 10.51
CA ALA A 177 -3.23 -83.85 10.96
C ALA A 177 -2.81 -84.32 12.38
N ARG A 178 -1.68 -83.82 12.91
CA ARG A 178 -1.18 -84.17 14.24
C ARG A 178 -1.73 -83.24 15.33
N GLU A 179 -2.09 -82.00 14.99
CA GLU A 179 -2.73 -81.06 15.92
C GLU A 179 -4.20 -81.40 16.19
N ASP A 180 -4.91 -82.06 15.27
CA ASP A 180 -6.33 -82.44 15.43
C ASP A 180 -6.57 -83.68 16.31
N VAL A 181 -5.52 -84.31 16.87
CA VAL A 181 -5.63 -85.58 17.64
C VAL A 181 -5.05 -85.46 19.06
N ALA A 182 -4.99 -84.26 19.63
CA ALA A 182 -4.69 -84.07 21.04
C ALA A 182 -5.95 -83.59 21.80
N PRO A 183 -6.57 -84.43 22.65
CA PRO A 183 -7.69 -84.04 23.52
C PRO A 183 -7.25 -83.18 24.71
#